data_AF-A0A5K1GPT3-F1
#
_entry.id   AF-A0A5K1GPT3-F1
#
_cell.length_a   1.000
_cell.length_b   1.000
_cell.length_c   1.000
_cell.angle_alpha   90.00
_cell.angle_beta   90.00
_cell.angle_gamma   90.00
#
_symmetry.space_group_name_H-M   'P 1'
#
loop_
_entity.id
_entity.type
_entity.pdbx_description
1 polymer ?
#
loop_
_entity_poly.entity_id
_entity_poly.type
_entity_poly.pdbx_seq_one_letter_code
_entity_poly.pdbx_strand_id
1 'polypeptide(L)' 'VLCRALGGKIGRNEAGWDIGIRSVVLTDELPPYDYFKGFNIPPSISIIQCHQDE' A
#
# COMPACT_ATOMS: atom_id res chain seq x y z
N VAL A 1 4.66 2.30 -11.34
CA VAL A 1 5.87 2.89 -11.97
C VAL A 1 7.13 2.62 -11.16
N LEU A 2 7.19 3.02 -9.89
CA LEU A 2 8.36 2.85 -9.02
C LEU A 2 8.86 1.39 -8.95
N CYS A 3 7.96 0.45 -8.68
CA CYS A 3 8.30 -0.98 -8.62
C CYS A 3 9.02 -1.44 -9.89
N ARG A 4 8.46 -1.13 -11.07
CA ARG A 4 9.07 -1.49 -12.37
C ARG A 4 10.43 -0.82 -12.59
N ALA A 5 10.58 0.46 -12.22
CA ALA A 5 11.84 1.18 -12.36
C ALA A 5 12.97 0.59 -11.49
N LEU A 6 12.62 0.03 -10.33
CA LEU A 6 13.55 -0.60 -9.40
C LEU A 6 13.74 -2.12 -9.67
N GLY A 7 13.30 -2.62 -10.82
CA GLY A 7 13.45 -4.04 -11.19
C GLY A 7 12.40 -4.99 -10.62
N GLY A 8 11.37 -4.45 -9.95
CA GLY A 8 10.21 -5.20 -9.49
C GLY A 8 9.24 -5.54 -10.62
N LYS A 9 8.29 -6.43 -10.30
CA LYS A 9 7.20 -6.84 -11.20
C LYS A 9 5.93 -6.06 -10.88
N ILE A 10 5.06 -5.92 -11.88
CA ILE A 10 3.71 -5.37 -11.75
C ILE A 10 2.78 -6.31 -12.51
N GLY A 11 1.74 -6.79 -11.84
CA GLY A 11 0.64 -7.57 -12.38
C GLY A 11 -0.58 -6.71 -12.69
N ARG A 12 -1.55 -7.32 -13.37
CA ARG A 12 -2.91 -6.77 -13.48
C ARG A 12 -3.83 -7.59 -12.60
N ASN A 13 -4.77 -6.92 -11.94
CA ASN A 13 -5.83 -7.61 -11.22
C ASN A 13 -6.76 -8.30 -12.24
N GLU A 14 -6.88 -9.63 -12.14
CA GLU A 14 -7.70 -10.45 -13.04
C GLU A 14 -9.19 -10.13 -12.91
N ALA A 15 -9.64 -9.65 -11.75
CA ALA A 15 -11.02 -9.23 -11.52
C ALA A 15 -11.33 -7.84 -12.12
N GLY A 16 -10.34 -7.16 -12.70
CA GLY A 16 -10.49 -5.82 -13.25
C GLY A 16 -10.24 -4.74 -12.20
N TRP A 17 -11.09 -3.71 -12.18
CA TRP A 17 -10.94 -2.57 -11.27
C TRP A 17 -11.29 -2.97 -9.83
N ASP A 18 -10.37 -2.76 -8.89
CA ASP A 18 -10.64 -2.85 -7.46
C ASP A 18 -10.78 -1.45 -6.86
N ILE A 19 -12.02 -1.13 -6.46
CA ILE A 19 -12.40 0.18 -5.94
C ILE A 19 -13.23 0.02 -4.67
N GLY A 20 -12.87 0.74 -3.60
CA GLY A 20 -13.69 0.82 -2.39
C GLY A 20 -12.92 1.14 -1.12
N ILE A 21 -13.63 1.14 0.00
CA ILE A 21 -13.01 1.33 1.33
C ILE A 21 -12.32 0.03 1.73
N ARG A 22 -11.06 0.13 2.19
CA ARG A 22 -10.26 -1.00 2.66
C ARG A 22 -9.59 -0.63 3.99
N SER A 23 -9.57 -1.58 4.91
CA SER A 23 -8.76 -1.48 6.13
C SER A 23 -7.41 -2.10 5.84
N VAL A 24 -6.33 -1.33 6.04
CA VAL A 24 -4.95 -1.81 5.89
C VAL A 24 -4.25 -1.81 7.23
N VAL A 25 -3.47 -2.86 7.49
CA VAL A 25 -2.66 -3.01 8.71
C VAL A 25 -1.25 -2.52 8.39
N LEU A 26 -0.72 -1.65 9.25
CA LEU A 26 0.63 -1.13 9.18
C LEU A 26 1.56 -2.11 9.90
N THR A 27 2.58 -2.65 9.23
CA THR A 27 3.53 -3.63 9.79
C THR A 27 4.83 -2.96 10.22
N ASP A 28 5.27 -3.17 11.46
CA ASP A 28 6.48 -2.51 12.01
C ASP A 28 7.81 -2.94 11.35
N GLU A 29 7.77 -3.89 10.42
CA GLU A 29 8.94 -4.60 9.88
C GLU A 29 9.56 -3.95 8.62
N LEU A 30 8.94 -2.92 8.03
CA LEU A 30 9.43 -2.30 6.80
C LEU A 30 10.19 -0.99 7.06
N PRO A 31 11.48 -0.84 6.70
CA PRO A 31 12.07 0.48 6.55
C PRO A 31 11.22 1.22 5.49
N PRO A 32 10.55 2.33 5.83
CA PRO A 32 11.11 3.41 6.61
C PRO A 32 10.11 3.98 7.66
N TYR A 33 9.82 3.24 8.73
CA TYR A 33 9.03 3.80 9.84
C TYR A 33 9.69 4.97 10.56
N ASP A 34 10.99 5.22 10.34
CA ASP A 34 11.67 6.41 10.87
C ASP A 34 11.03 7.72 10.40
N TYR A 35 10.41 7.78 9.20
CA TYR A 35 9.69 8.99 8.76
C TYR A 35 8.42 9.25 9.58
N PHE A 36 7.83 8.21 10.15
CA PHE A 36 6.63 8.29 10.97
C PHE A 36 6.93 8.35 12.47
N LYS A 37 8.22 8.30 12.84
CA LYS A 37 8.65 8.37 14.23
C LYS A 37 8.22 9.70 14.86
N GLY A 38 7.49 9.62 15.97
CA GLY A 38 6.93 10.78 16.66
C GLY A 38 5.49 11.12 16.28
N PHE A 39 4.93 10.47 15.25
CA PHE A 39 3.50 10.52 14.96
C PHE A 39 2.79 9.33 15.63
N ASN A 40 1.67 9.60 16.30
CA ASN A 40 0.83 8.55 16.87
C ASN A 40 -0.10 7.97 15.79
N ILE A 41 0.47 7.17 14.89
CA ILE A 41 -0.28 6.55 13.79
C ILE A 41 -0.95 5.27 14.31
N PRO A 42 -2.25 5.07 14.06
CA PRO A 42 -2.92 3.84 14.47
C PRO A 42 -2.38 2.63 13.69
N PRO A 43 -2.40 1.42 14.28
CA PRO A 43 -1.89 0.20 13.65
C PRO A 43 -2.69 -0.22 12.41
N SER A 44 -3.89 0.32 12.24
CA SER A 44 -4.69 0.17 11.03
C SER A 44 -5.35 1.47 10.63
N ILE A 45 -5.52 1.65 9.32
CA ILE A 45 -6.18 2.81 8.73
C ILE A 45 -7.18 2.37 7.67
N SER A 46 -8.27 3.12 7.54
CA SER A 46 -9.20 2.96 6.43
C SER A 46 -8.77 3.86 5.27
N ILE A 47 -8.61 3.28 4.09
CA ILE A 47 -8.24 3.98 2.86
C ILE A 47 -9.30 3.78 1.79
N ILE A 48 -9.31 4.67 0.80
CA ILE A 48 -10.01 4.46 -0.47
C ILE A 48 -9.00 3.83 -1.42
N GLN A 49 -9.19 2.56 -1.75
CA GLN A 49 -8.42 1.83 -2.74
C GLN A 49 -9.05 2.03 -4.12
N CYS A 50 -8.23 2.23 -5.13
CA CYS A 50 -8.63 2.34 -6.53
C CYS A 50 -7.44 1.98 -7.42
N HIS A 51 -7.42 0.77 -7.97
CA HIS A 51 -6.37 0.34 -8.90
C HIS A 51 -6.88 -0.77 -9.84
N GLN A 52 -6.11 -1.03 -10.89
CA GLN A 52 -6.27 -2.18 -11.78
C GLN A 52 -4.96 -2.97 -11.93
N ASP A 53 -3.86 -2.42 -11.44
CA ASP A 53 -2.51 -2.97 -11.43
C ASP A 53 -1.98 -3.10 -10.00
N GLU A 54 -1.10 -4.06 -9.77
CA GLU A 54 -0.45 -4.30 -8.47
C GLU A 54 1.03 -4.67 -8.62
#